data_AF-A0A6G0ZLC0-F1
#
_entry.id   AF-A0A6G0ZLC0-F1
#
_cell.length_a   1.000
_cell.length_b   1.000
_cell.length_c   1.000
_cell.angle_alpha   90.00
_cell.angle_beta   90.00
_cell.angle_gamma   90.00
#
_symmetry.space_group_name_H-M   'P 1'
#
loop_
_entity.id
_entity.type
_entity.pdbx_description
1 polymer ?
#
loop_
_entity_poly.entity_id
_entity_poly.type
_entity_poly.pdbx_seq_one_letter_code
_entity_poly.pdbx_strand_id
1 'polypeptide(L)'
;SRARKRMIGNGLVTWLADQLIRKSEFTGDRNKYEMYDLEYSLALFMNLCQSHSAVRACGSRARNLFKSLSVFMITLDVDIMPCISGILYNLFKNQEMMAIAKEEGVTGVVEKTIEGNINTYPSAVERLADVRNILIQNEHPAFDQSSSDDDYDYFNDDSGDDDDDSSNSDEEDIIYIDDVENLEAELDEDDPLKIQPNGEDFLANYKTCDNAKHTTSDRYNIIK
;
A
#
# COMPACT_ATOMS: atom_id res chain seq x y z
N SER A 1 1.61 -10.73 14.14
CA SER A 1 1.05 -11.57 13.05
C SER A 1 2.17 -12.31 12.31
N ARG A 2 2.05 -13.64 12.17
CA ARG A 2 3.02 -14.50 11.44
C ARG A 2 3.15 -14.12 9.97
N ALA A 3 2.04 -13.77 9.32
CA ALA A 3 2.03 -13.30 7.94
C ALA A 3 2.83 -11.99 7.78
N ARG A 4 2.64 -11.02 8.69
CA ARG A 4 3.39 -9.75 8.68
C ARG A 4 4.90 -9.97 8.76
N LYS A 5 5.36 -10.82 9.69
CA LYS A 5 6.78 -11.15 9.84
C LYS A 5 7.37 -11.74 8.57
N ARG A 6 6.68 -12.70 7.94
CA ARG A 6 7.10 -13.28 6.64
C ARG A 6 7.18 -12.24 5.52
N MET A 7 6.18 -11.36 5.42
CA MET A 7 6.18 -10.27 4.44
C MET A 7 7.39 -9.33 4.64
N ILE A 8 7.69 -8.96 5.88
CA ILE A 8 8.84 -8.11 6.20
C ILE A 8 10.15 -8.85 5.87
N GLY A 9 10.29 -10.10 6.29
CA GLY A 9 11.48 -10.93 6.04
C GLY A 9 11.77 -11.14 4.54
N ASN A 10 10.72 -11.21 3.72
CA ASN A 10 10.84 -11.34 2.27
C ASN A 10 11.09 -9.99 1.53
N GLY A 11 11.31 -8.89 2.27
CA GLY A 11 11.61 -7.59 1.67
C GLY A 11 10.40 -6.83 1.11
N LEU A 12 9.17 -7.20 1.49
CA LEU A 12 7.97 -6.52 0.98
C LEU A 12 7.94 -5.03 1.37
N VAL A 13 8.48 -4.67 2.53
CA VAL A 13 8.53 -3.30 3.01
C VAL A 13 9.36 -2.41 2.08
N THR A 14 10.57 -2.85 1.73
CA THR A 14 11.46 -2.08 0.86
C THR A 14 10.91 -2.01 -0.55
N TRP A 15 10.33 -3.11 -1.05
CA TRP A 15 9.64 -3.13 -2.33
C TRP A 15 8.45 -2.15 -2.37
N LEU A 16 7.57 -2.17 -1.35
CA LEU A 16 6.43 -1.25 -1.26
C LEU A 16 6.88 0.21 -1.16
N ALA A 17 7.91 0.51 -0.37
CA ALA A 17 8.47 1.86 -0.30
C ALA A 17 8.95 2.33 -1.69
N ASP A 18 9.64 1.48 -2.45
CA ASP A 18 10.07 1.79 -3.82
C ASP A 18 8.87 1.97 -4.76
N GLN A 19 7.79 1.19 -4.60
CA GLN A 19 6.57 1.37 -5.37
C GLN A 19 5.87 2.69 -5.06
N LEU A 20 5.74 3.07 -3.78
CA LEU A 20 5.14 4.34 -3.39
C LEU A 20 5.94 5.53 -3.93
N ILE A 21 7.27 5.42 -3.94
CA ILE A 21 8.15 6.42 -4.55
C ILE A 21 7.85 6.57 -6.03
N ARG A 22 7.89 5.48 -6.81
CA ARG A 22 7.54 5.49 -8.24
C ARG A 22 6.14 6.03 -8.50
N LYS A 23 5.16 5.62 -7.69
CA LYS A 23 3.78 6.10 -7.84
C LYS A 23 3.70 7.60 -7.65
N SER A 24 4.46 8.20 -6.72
CA SER A 24 4.44 9.65 -6.49
C SER A 24 5.02 10.49 -7.63
N GLU A 25 5.89 9.91 -8.46
CA GLU A 25 6.49 10.57 -9.62
C GLU A 25 5.51 10.68 -10.81
N PHE A 26 4.39 9.96 -10.75
CA PHE A 26 3.35 10.05 -11.77
C PHE A 26 2.64 11.41 -11.71
N THR A 27 2.80 12.21 -12.77
CA THR A 27 2.23 13.56 -12.90
C THR A 27 0.97 13.64 -13.77
N GLY A 28 0.46 12.50 -14.25
CA GLY A 28 -0.77 12.43 -15.04
C GLY A 28 -2.02 12.36 -14.16
N ASP A 29 -3.18 12.43 -14.80
CA ASP A 29 -4.45 12.11 -14.14
C ASP A 29 -4.49 10.61 -13.83
N ARG A 30 -4.73 10.27 -12.57
CA ARG A 30 -4.87 8.88 -12.15
C ARG A 30 -6.26 8.38 -12.51
N ASN A 31 -6.32 7.24 -13.19
CA ASN A 31 -7.60 6.56 -13.36
C ASN A 31 -8.04 5.89 -12.05
N LYS A 32 -9.29 5.42 -12.01
CA LYS A 32 -9.89 4.80 -10.82
C LYS A 32 -9.09 3.59 -10.31
N TYR A 33 -8.56 2.76 -11.21
CA TYR A 33 -7.78 1.57 -10.83
C TYR A 33 -6.43 1.95 -10.21
N GLU A 34 -5.77 2.99 -10.73
CA GLU A 34 -4.51 3.50 -10.17
C GLU A 34 -4.71 4.12 -8.78
N MET A 35 -5.87 4.73 -8.53
CA MET A 35 -6.24 5.22 -7.21
C MET A 35 -6.45 4.07 -6.21
N TYR A 36 -7.17 3.01 -6.60
CA TYR A 36 -7.35 1.83 -5.74
C TYR A 36 -6.03 1.13 -5.44
N ASP A 37 -5.20 0.91 -6.46
CA ASP A 37 -3.88 0.30 -6.30
C ASP A 37 -2.98 1.10 -5.34
N LEU A 38 -3.03 2.44 -5.41
CA LEU A 38 -2.34 3.29 -4.46
C LEU A 38 -2.90 3.17 -3.04
N GLU A 39 -4.23 3.20 -2.88
CA GLU A 39 -4.88 3.08 -1.57
C GLU A 39 -4.52 1.76 -0.88
N TYR A 40 -4.63 0.63 -1.59
CA TYR A 40 -4.24 -0.68 -1.05
C TYR A 40 -2.74 -0.77 -0.75
N SER A 41 -1.89 -0.18 -1.60
CA SER A 41 -0.45 -0.09 -1.34
C SER A 41 -0.15 0.67 -0.04
N LEU A 42 -0.81 1.81 0.19
CA LEU A 42 -0.68 2.61 1.41
C LEU A 42 -1.23 1.88 2.63
N ALA A 43 -2.39 1.23 2.52
CA ALA A 43 -3.01 0.47 3.61
C ALA A 43 -2.13 -0.71 4.05
N LEU A 44 -1.59 -1.47 3.09
CA LEU A 44 -0.67 -2.56 3.38
C LEU A 44 0.63 -2.04 4.01
N PHE A 45 1.18 -0.95 3.47
CA PHE A 45 2.40 -0.33 4.01
C PHE A 45 2.19 0.18 5.44
N MET A 46 1.06 0.83 5.73
CA MET A 46 0.66 1.25 7.08
C MET A 46 0.66 0.06 8.06
N ASN A 47 0.09 -1.07 7.65
CA ASN A 47 0.03 -2.28 8.48
C ASN A 47 1.40 -2.89 8.75
N LEU A 48 2.32 -2.82 7.79
CA LEU A 48 3.70 -3.30 7.96
C LEU A 48 4.48 -2.40 8.91
N CYS A 49 4.36 -1.07 8.77
CA CYS A 49 5.05 -0.07 9.59
C CYS A 49 4.71 -0.12 11.08
N GLN A 50 3.67 -0.86 11.49
CA GLN A 50 3.42 -1.14 12.90
C GLN A 50 4.54 -1.94 13.58
N SER A 51 5.40 -2.64 12.82
CA SER A 51 6.59 -3.35 13.35
C SER A 51 7.84 -2.46 13.26
N HIS A 52 8.67 -2.48 14.30
CA HIS A 52 9.93 -1.73 14.33
C HIS A 52 10.91 -2.23 13.27
N SER A 53 10.93 -3.54 13.01
CA SER A 53 11.75 -4.11 11.92
C SER A 53 11.41 -3.52 10.54
N ALA A 54 10.12 -3.32 10.25
CA ALA A 54 9.67 -2.68 9.00
C ALA A 54 10.09 -1.20 8.94
N VAL A 55 9.93 -0.46 10.04
CA VAL A 55 10.37 0.94 10.09
C VAL A 55 11.87 1.03 9.83
N ARG A 56 12.68 0.18 10.49
CA ARG A 56 14.14 0.14 10.27
C ARG A 56 14.51 -0.17 8.81
N ALA A 57 13.78 -1.09 8.16
CA ALA A 57 14.02 -1.45 6.76
C ALA A 57 13.82 -0.26 5.79
N CYS A 58 13.07 0.77 6.19
CA CYS A 58 12.86 1.98 5.37
C CYS A 58 14.07 2.92 5.34
N GLY A 59 15.08 2.76 6.21
CA GLY A 59 16.12 3.76 6.49
C GLY A 59 16.71 4.47 5.25
N SER A 60 17.26 3.72 4.29
CA SER A 60 17.87 4.30 3.07
C SER A 60 16.88 4.96 2.12
N ARG A 61 15.58 4.68 2.26
CA ARG A 61 14.48 5.20 1.43
C ARG A 61 13.70 6.32 2.11
N ALA A 62 13.90 6.53 3.41
CA ALA A 62 13.09 7.40 4.25
C ALA A 62 12.90 8.80 3.64
N ARG A 63 13.99 9.42 3.19
CA ARG A 63 13.97 10.73 2.54
C ARG A 63 13.00 10.79 1.35
N ASN A 64 13.16 9.87 0.39
CA ASN A 64 12.32 9.84 -0.80
C ASN A 64 10.88 9.46 -0.45
N LEU A 65 10.70 8.53 0.48
CA LEU A 65 9.39 8.14 0.96
C LEU A 65 8.62 9.32 1.58
N PHE A 66 9.26 10.18 2.38
CA PHE A 66 8.62 11.37 2.94
C PHE A 66 8.24 12.40 1.87
N LYS A 67 9.06 12.58 0.84
CA LYS A 67 8.69 13.40 -0.33
C LYS A 67 7.45 12.84 -1.02
N SER A 68 7.42 11.53 -1.24
CA SER A 68 6.29 10.84 -1.87
C SER A 68 4.99 10.97 -1.07
N LEU A 69 5.05 10.72 0.24
CA LEU A 69 3.91 10.91 1.14
C LEU A 69 3.44 12.38 1.14
N SER A 70 4.36 13.33 1.08
CA SER A 70 4.02 14.76 0.95
C SER A 70 3.31 15.08 -0.36
N VAL A 71 3.77 14.51 -1.48
CA VAL A 71 3.08 14.65 -2.77
C VAL A 71 1.66 14.11 -2.66
N PHE A 72 1.47 12.92 -2.08
CA PHE A 72 0.14 12.35 -1.90
C PHE A 72 -0.76 13.22 -1.02
N MET A 73 -0.24 13.79 0.08
CA MET A 73 -1.00 14.72 0.93
C MET A 73 -1.40 16.02 0.23
N ILE A 74 -0.63 16.47 -0.77
CA ILE A 74 -0.89 17.72 -1.49
C ILE A 74 -1.79 17.51 -2.70
N THR A 75 -1.64 16.38 -3.39
CA THR A 75 -2.20 16.19 -4.73
C THR A 75 -3.40 15.25 -4.79
N LEU A 76 -3.61 14.44 -3.76
CA LEU A 76 -4.59 13.36 -3.80
C LEU A 76 -5.70 13.55 -2.76
N ASP A 77 -6.78 12.83 -3.04
CA ASP A 77 -8.04 12.89 -2.30
C ASP A 77 -7.89 12.42 -0.86
N VAL A 78 -8.92 12.67 -0.06
CA VAL A 78 -8.84 12.51 1.38
C VAL A 78 -8.99 11.05 1.84
N ASP A 79 -9.49 10.18 0.97
CA ASP A 79 -9.68 8.76 1.28
C ASP A 79 -8.36 8.05 1.67
N ILE A 80 -7.22 8.52 1.16
CA ILE A 80 -5.91 7.95 1.50
C ILE A 80 -5.25 8.60 2.74
N MET A 81 -5.79 9.71 3.26
CA MET A 81 -5.21 10.43 4.42
C MET A 81 -5.19 9.60 5.71
N PRO A 82 -6.20 8.77 6.03
CA PRO A 82 -6.12 7.84 7.16
C PRO A 82 -4.91 6.90 7.06
N CYS A 83 -4.60 6.40 5.85
CA CYS A 83 -3.45 5.53 5.64
C CYS A 83 -2.13 6.31 5.80
N ILE A 84 -2.03 7.49 5.19
CA ILE A 84 -0.81 8.32 5.26
C ILE A 84 -0.54 8.76 6.71
N SER A 85 -1.55 9.26 7.42
CA SER A 85 -1.41 9.64 8.83
C SER A 85 -0.99 8.46 9.71
N GLY A 86 -1.56 7.28 9.49
CA GLY A 86 -1.15 6.05 10.18
C GLY A 86 0.28 5.61 9.84
N ILE A 87 0.73 5.77 8.60
CA ILE A 87 2.12 5.51 8.20
C ILE A 87 3.05 6.45 8.96
N LEU A 88 2.80 7.76 8.91
CA LEU A 88 3.64 8.77 9.57
C LEU A 88 3.70 8.54 11.08
N TYR A 89 2.55 8.29 11.72
CA TYR A 89 2.48 7.96 13.14
C TYR A 89 3.40 6.78 13.48
N ASN A 90 3.32 5.68 12.72
CA ASN A 90 4.14 4.50 12.98
C ASN A 90 5.64 4.72 12.68
N LEU A 91 5.98 5.45 11.61
CA LEU A 91 7.38 5.77 11.29
C LEU A 91 8.02 6.61 12.40
N PHE A 92 7.27 7.54 13.00
CA PHE A 92 7.76 8.45 14.03
C PHE A 92 7.94 7.81 15.41
N LYS A 93 7.66 6.51 15.55
CA LYS A 93 8.19 5.71 16.67
C LYS A 93 9.72 5.62 16.63
N ASN A 94 10.35 5.87 15.48
CA ASN A 94 11.80 5.93 15.34
C ASN A 94 12.29 7.39 15.27
N GLN A 95 13.23 7.74 16.14
CA GLN A 95 13.80 9.10 16.23
C GLN A 95 14.54 9.54 14.96
N GLU A 96 15.24 8.61 14.28
CA GLU A 96 15.92 8.89 13.01
C GLU A 96 14.91 9.28 11.93
N MET A 97 13.77 8.59 11.88
CA MET A 97 12.70 8.90 10.93
C MET A 97 12.12 10.30 11.18
N MET A 98 11.93 10.71 12.43
CA MET A 98 11.47 12.06 12.76
C MET A 98 12.49 13.12 12.34
N ALA A 99 13.78 12.89 12.55
CA ALA A 99 14.83 13.80 12.13
C ALA A 99 14.83 14.02 10.60
N ILE A 100 14.74 12.92 9.83
CA ILE A 100 14.68 12.98 8.36
C ILE A 100 13.39 13.69 7.91
N ALA A 101 12.24 13.37 8.51
CA ALA A 101 10.97 14.00 8.14
C ALA A 101 10.99 15.52 8.35
N LYS A 102 11.66 16.00 9.41
CA LYS A 102 11.85 17.44 9.65
C LYS A 102 12.76 18.08 8.62
N GLU A 103 13.86 17.43 8.27
CA GLU A 103 14.78 17.89 7.23
C GLU A 103 14.05 18.04 5.88
N GLU A 104 13.16 17.11 5.56
CA GLU A 104 12.35 17.12 4.34
C GLU A 104 11.11 18.04 4.40
N GLY A 105 10.92 18.77 5.51
CA GLY A 105 9.85 19.76 5.64
C GLY A 105 8.44 19.16 5.81
N VAL A 106 8.33 17.88 6.21
CA VAL A 106 7.04 17.19 6.40
C VAL A 106 6.14 17.94 7.39
N THR A 107 6.71 18.58 8.42
CA THR A 107 5.95 19.37 9.40
C THR A 107 5.07 20.44 8.72
N GLY A 108 5.63 21.20 7.79
CA GLY A 108 4.88 22.27 7.11
C GLY A 108 3.81 21.72 6.15
N VAL A 109 4.06 20.56 5.55
CA VAL A 109 3.06 19.87 4.72
C VAL A 109 1.88 19.43 5.58
N VAL A 110 2.14 18.78 6.72
CA VAL A 110 1.10 18.33 7.66
C VAL A 110 0.27 19.52 8.17
N GLU A 111 0.91 20.62 8.56
CA GLU A 111 0.20 21.83 9.00
C GLU A 111 -0.73 22.39 7.93
N LYS A 112 -0.22 22.54 6.70
CA LYS A 112 -1.01 23.02 5.57
C LYS A 112 -2.16 22.07 5.22
N THR A 113 -1.93 20.76 5.29
CA THR A 113 -2.97 19.75 5.03
C THR A 113 -4.08 19.81 6.09
N ILE A 114 -3.74 20.00 7.37
CA ILE A 114 -4.73 20.18 8.45
C ILE A 114 -5.59 21.43 8.19
N GLU A 115 -4.95 22.57 7.92
CA GLU A 115 -5.65 23.84 7.67
C GLU A 115 -6.59 23.75 6.46
N GLY A 116 -6.16 23.09 5.39
CA GLY A 116 -6.95 22.93 4.16
C GLY A 116 -8.13 21.95 4.27
N ASN A 117 -8.10 21.01 5.23
CA ASN A 117 -9.05 19.90 5.31
C ASN A 117 -9.89 19.85 6.60
N ILE A 118 -9.75 20.84 7.49
CA ILE A 118 -10.38 20.86 8.81
C ILE A 118 -11.90 20.64 8.80
N ASN A 119 -12.58 21.10 7.74
CA ASN A 119 -14.04 20.99 7.61
C ASN A 119 -14.51 19.77 6.83
N THR A 120 -13.59 19.06 6.17
CA THR A 120 -13.95 18.01 5.21
C THR A 120 -13.84 16.63 5.85
N TYR A 121 -12.80 16.39 6.68
CA TYR A 121 -12.55 15.06 7.28
C TYR A 121 -11.99 15.14 8.71
N PRO A 122 -12.85 15.32 9.73
CA PRO A 122 -12.42 15.54 11.10
C PRO A 122 -11.52 14.44 11.68
N SER A 123 -11.79 13.17 11.36
CA SER A 123 -11.03 12.03 11.90
C SER A 123 -9.63 11.86 11.30
N ALA A 124 -9.43 12.24 10.03
CA ALA A 124 -8.11 12.24 9.41
C ALA A 124 -7.27 13.43 9.92
N VAL A 125 -7.93 14.58 10.10
CA VAL A 125 -7.29 15.79 10.64
C VAL A 125 -6.84 15.59 12.09
N GLU A 126 -7.64 14.91 12.92
CA GLU A 126 -7.26 14.57 14.30
C GLU A 126 -5.96 13.74 14.33
N ARG A 127 -5.87 12.68 13.53
CA ARG A 127 -4.64 11.87 13.45
C ARG A 127 -3.45 12.66 12.91
N LEU A 128 -3.66 13.54 11.94
CA LEU A 128 -2.59 14.42 11.45
C LEU A 128 -2.16 15.42 12.52
N ALA A 129 -3.05 15.88 13.39
CA ALA A 129 -2.70 16.72 14.52
C ALA A 129 -1.82 15.98 15.53
N ASP A 130 -2.08 14.69 15.78
CA ASP A 130 -1.18 13.86 16.59
C ASP A 130 0.20 13.74 15.94
N VAL A 131 0.25 13.46 14.63
CA VAL A 131 1.49 13.40 13.85
C VAL A 131 2.27 14.72 13.93
N ARG A 132 1.58 15.86 13.83
CA ARG A 132 2.17 17.20 14.00
C ARG A 132 2.75 17.37 15.40
N ASN A 133 2.00 17.00 16.43
CA ASN A 133 2.45 17.15 17.83
C ASN A 133 3.70 16.30 18.09
N ILE A 134 3.75 15.08 17.58
CA ILE A 134 4.93 14.20 17.64
C ILE A 134 6.15 14.89 17.01
N LEU A 135 5.98 15.46 15.82
CA LEU A 135 7.05 16.20 15.14
C LEU A 135 7.48 17.42 15.95
N ILE A 136 6.57 18.21 16.53
CA ILE A 136 6.96 19.41 17.28
C ILE A 136 7.66 19.05 18.59
N GLN A 137 7.13 18.07 19.32
CA GLN A 137 7.59 17.68 20.65
C GLN A 137 8.82 16.76 20.61
N ASN A 138 9.14 16.15 19.46
CA ASN A 138 10.13 15.07 19.33
C ASN A 138 9.83 13.85 20.23
N GLU A 139 8.57 13.68 20.60
CA GLU A 139 8.13 12.66 21.54
C GLU A 139 6.95 11.91 20.95
N HIS A 140 7.06 10.58 20.92
CA HIS A 140 5.99 9.73 20.46
C HIS A 140 5.27 9.11 21.66
N PRO A 141 3.96 9.33 21.85
CA PRO A 141 3.25 8.97 23.09
C PRO A 141 3.18 7.46 23.35
N ALA A 142 3.27 6.64 22.30
CA ALA A 142 3.33 5.18 22.42
C ALA A 142 4.76 4.59 22.40
N PHE A 143 5.80 5.43 22.50
CA PHE A 143 7.17 4.93 22.52
C PHE A 143 7.55 4.52 23.95
N ASP A 144 7.25 3.27 24.29
CA ASP A 144 7.82 2.64 25.47
C ASP A 144 9.19 2.05 25.10
N GLN A 145 10.26 2.60 25.69
CA GLN A 145 11.63 2.08 25.51
C GLN A 145 11.78 0.63 26.03
N SER A 146 10.77 0.09 26.73
CA SER A 146 10.83 -1.19 27.43
C SER A 146 10.31 -2.43 26.66
N SER A 147 9.86 -2.32 25.40
CA SER A 147 9.33 -3.48 24.67
C SER A 147 9.95 -3.64 23.27
N SER A 148 11.26 -3.88 23.22
CA SER A 148 11.94 -4.43 22.04
C SER A 148 11.59 -5.92 21.91
N ASP A 149 10.35 -6.22 21.56
CA ASP A 149 9.90 -7.59 21.27
C ASP A 149 10.09 -7.95 19.79
N ASP A 150 10.97 -7.24 19.07
CA ASP A 150 11.37 -7.50 17.68
C ASP A 150 12.79 -8.12 17.62
N ASP A 151 13.20 -8.88 18.64
CA ASP A 151 14.34 -9.80 18.55
C ASP A 151 13.83 -11.18 18.10
N TYR A 152 13.70 -11.37 16.79
CA TYR A 152 13.45 -12.69 16.21
C TYR A 152 14.55 -12.97 15.21
N ASP A 153 15.37 -13.94 15.58
CA ASP A 153 16.48 -14.49 14.81
C ASP A 153 16.15 -14.61 13.33
N TYR A 154 17.07 -14.05 12.54
CA TYR A 154 17.19 -14.32 11.12
C TYR A 154 17.41 -15.84 10.99
N PHE A 155 16.40 -16.57 10.48
CA PHE A 155 16.51 -18.02 10.23
C PHE A 155 17.75 -18.30 9.39
N ASN A 156 18.81 -18.74 10.08
CA ASN A 156 19.90 -19.49 9.50
C ASN A 156 19.40 -20.93 9.46
N ASP A 157 18.67 -21.28 8.40
CA ASP A 157 18.35 -22.67 8.10
C ASP A 157 19.62 -23.31 7.54
N ASP A 158 20.54 -23.66 8.45
CA ASP A 158 21.68 -24.51 8.18
C ASP A 158 21.39 -25.91 8.76
N SER A 159 21.01 -26.81 7.85
CA SER A 159 21.39 -28.22 7.78
C SER A 159 21.67 -28.94 9.11
N GLY A 160 20.71 -29.76 9.56
CA GLY A 160 20.90 -30.72 10.65
C GLY A 160 20.03 -31.95 10.45
N ASP A 161 20.57 -32.93 9.74
CA ASP A 161 20.16 -34.33 9.69
C ASP A 161 20.27 -34.93 11.11
N ASP A 162 19.22 -35.56 11.64
CA ASP A 162 19.32 -36.62 12.66
C ASP A 162 17.97 -37.34 12.84
N ASP A 163 18.08 -38.66 12.87
CA ASP A 163 17.05 -39.69 12.84
C ASP A 163 16.11 -39.76 14.07
N ASP A 164 14.91 -40.29 13.82
CA ASP A 164 14.12 -41.25 14.61
C ASP A 164 14.19 -41.21 16.16
N ASP A 165 13.09 -40.83 16.81
CA ASP A 165 12.54 -41.68 17.90
C ASP A 165 11.04 -41.39 18.15
N SER A 166 10.30 -42.48 18.27
CA SER A 166 8.89 -42.57 18.59
C SER A 166 8.69 -42.52 20.11
N SER A 167 7.88 -41.58 20.62
CA SER A 167 7.00 -41.90 21.76
C SER A 167 5.86 -40.87 21.91
N ASN A 168 4.65 -41.41 22.05
CA ASN A 168 3.39 -40.71 22.28
C ASN A 168 3.37 -39.88 23.58
N SER A 169 2.65 -38.74 23.56
CA SER A 169 1.74 -38.34 24.65
C SER A 169 0.75 -37.28 24.16
N ASP A 170 -0.52 -37.69 24.14
CA ASP A 170 -1.74 -36.99 24.57
C ASP A 170 -2.13 -35.62 23.95
N GLU A 171 -3.09 -35.72 23.03
CA GLU A 171 -4.33 -34.93 22.91
C GLU A 171 -4.28 -33.43 23.28
N GLU A 172 -4.14 -32.58 22.26
CA GLU A 172 -4.83 -31.28 22.23
C GLU A 172 -5.51 -31.07 20.86
N ASP A 173 -6.77 -30.62 20.92
CA ASP A 173 -7.72 -30.49 19.83
C ASP A 173 -7.22 -29.68 18.63
N ILE A 174 -6.94 -30.36 17.52
CA ILE A 174 -6.78 -29.75 16.20
C ILE A 174 -8.18 -29.48 15.64
N ILE A 175 -8.60 -28.22 15.64
CA ILE A 175 -9.73 -27.76 14.84
C ILE A 175 -9.30 -27.83 13.37
N TYR A 176 -9.70 -28.90 12.67
CA TYR A 176 -9.70 -28.95 11.22
C TYR A 176 -10.64 -27.84 10.71
N ILE A 177 -10.07 -26.80 10.13
CA ILE A 177 -10.84 -25.84 9.32
C ILE A 177 -10.98 -26.50 7.95
N ASP A 178 -12.10 -27.19 7.75
CA ASP A 178 -12.49 -27.91 6.54
C ASP A 178 -13.01 -26.98 5.41
N ASP A 179 -12.69 -25.69 5.47
CA ASP A 179 -13.32 -24.65 4.64
C ASP A 179 -12.34 -23.86 3.76
N VAL A 180 -11.18 -24.43 3.41
CA VAL A 180 -10.27 -23.77 2.46
C VAL A 180 -10.74 -23.99 1.01
N GLU A 181 -11.43 -25.08 0.70
CA GLU A 181 -12.00 -25.33 -0.64
C GLU A 181 -13.30 -24.56 -0.88
N ASN A 182 -14.02 -24.16 0.17
CA ASN A 182 -15.30 -23.46 0.02
C ASN A 182 -15.14 -21.94 -0.16
N LEU A 183 -13.96 -21.37 0.12
CA LEU A 183 -13.68 -19.94 -0.05
C LEU A 183 -13.47 -19.55 -1.54
N GLU A 184 -13.12 -20.52 -2.40
CA GLU A 184 -12.93 -20.29 -3.84
C GLU A 184 -14.27 -20.24 -4.58
N ALA A 185 -15.30 -20.96 -4.08
CA ALA A 185 -16.61 -21.03 -4.70
C ALA A 185 -17.43 -19.74 -4.57
N GLU A 186 -17.21 -18.94 -3.53
CA GLU A 186 -17.94 -17.67 -3.31
C GLU A 186 -17.38 -16.49 -4.13
N LEU A 187 -16.19 -16.62 -4.71
CA LEU A 187 -15.56 -15.55 -5.52
C LEU A 187 -16.09 -15.48 -6.96
N ASP A 188 -16.76 -16.53 -7.44
CA ASP A 188 -17.25 -16.62 -8.82
C ASP A 188 -18.73 -16.24 -8.97
N GLU A 189 -19.52 -16.16 -7.88
CA GLU A 189 -20.97 -15.92 -8.00
C GLU A 189 -21.32 -14.48 -8.45
N ASP A 190 -20.47 -13.51 -8.12
CA ASP A 190 -20.68 -12.09 -8.42
C ASP A 190 -19.75 -11.53 -9.51
N ASP A 191 -19.20 -12.38 -10.40
CA ASP A 191 -18.42 -11.90 -11.55
C ASP A 191 -19.34 -11.20 -12.59
N PRO A 192 -19.24 -9.86 -12.78
CA PRO A 192 -20.02 -9.15 -13.78
C PRO A 192 -19.67 -9.57 -15.22
N LEU A 193 -18.63 -10.38 -15.45
CA LEU A 193 -18.29 -10.95 -16.75
C LEU A 193 -19.12 -12.18 -17.13
N LYS A 194 -19.87 -12.81 -16.21
CA LYS A 194 -20.79 -13.92 -16.53
C LYS A 194 -21.95 -13.53 -17.44
N ILE A 195 -22.25 -12.23 -17.58
CA ILE A 195 -23.35 -11.70 -18.42
C ILE A 195 -22.82 -11.18 -19.76
N GLN A 196 -21.70 -11.70 -20.26
CA GLN A 196 -21.30 -11.47 -21.65
C GLN A 196 -21.78 -12.63 -22.52
N PRO A 197 -22.28 -12.36 -23.75
CA PRO A 197 -22.52 -13.42 -24.73
C PRO A 197 -21.21 -14.19 -24.89
N ASN A 198 -21.32 -15.51 -25.04
CA ASN A 198 -20.15 -16.39 -25.21
C ASN A 198 -19.22 -15.82 -26.29
N GLY A 199 -17.91 -16.03 -26.13
CA GLY A 199 -16.91 -15.47 -27.05
C GLY A 199 -17.13 -15.90 -28.52
N GLU A 200 -17.83 -17.02 -28.74
CA GLU A 200 -18.24 -17.47 -30.08
C GLU A 200 -19.30 -16.55 -30.72
N ASP A 201 -20.32 -16.11 -29.98
CA ASP A 201 -21.38 -15.22 -30.46
C ASP A 201 -20.85 -13.82 -30.77
N PHE A 202 -19.86 -13.36 -30.01
CA PHE A 202 -19.15 -12.11 -30.29
C PHE A 202 -18.36 -12.20 -31.60
N LEU A 203 -17.63 -13.30 -31.82
CA LEU A 203 -16.86 -13.52 -33.04
C LEU A 203 -17.75 -13.75 -34.27
N ALA A 204 -18.92 -14.40 -34.10
CA ALA A 204 -19.88 -14.63 -35.17
C ALA A 204 -20.50 -13.32 -35.71
N ASN A 205 -20.62 -12.29 -34.86
CA ASN A 205 -21.16 -10.98 -35.24
C ASN A 205 -20.09 -9.93 -35.55
N TYR A 206 -18.81 -10.27 -35.43
CA TYR A 206 -17.72 -9.34 -35.75
C TYR A 206 -17.58 -9.19 -37.26
N LYS A 207 -18.33 -8.24 -37.84
CA LYS A 207 -18.15 -7.82 -39.23
C LYS A 207 -16.79 -7.14 -39.37
N THR A 208 -15.88 -7.77 -40.09
CA THR A 208 -14.71 -7.09 -40.63
C THR A 208 -15.18 -5.93 -41.51
N CYS A 209 -14.91 -4.70 -41.09
CA CYS A 209 -15.01 -3.56 -42.00
C CYS A 209 -13.99 -3.79 -43.13
N ASP A 210 -14.49 -4.18 -44.29
CA ASP A 210 -13.73 -4.20 -45.53
C ASP A 210 -13.18 -2.79 -45.80
N ASN A 211 -11.87 -2.62 -45.61
CA ASN A 211 -11.12 -1.43 -46.01
C ASN A 211 -10.92 -1.40 -47.54
N ALA A 212 -12.02 -1.49 -48.30
CA ALA A 212 -12.03 -1.34 -49.73
C ALA A 212 -12.97 -0.19 -50.12
N LYS A 213 -12.49 1.05 -49.97
CA LYS A 213 -12.74 2.23 -50.84
C LYS A 213 -12.25 3.51 -50.14
N HIS A 214 -10.95 3.78 -50.20
CA HIS A 214 -10.45 5.15 -50.25
C HIS A 214 -9.77 5.37 -51.60
N THR A 215 -10.57 5.77 -52.59
CA THR A 215 -10.07 6.41 -53.80
C THR A 215 -10.92 7.65 -54.09
N THR A 216 -10.21 8.78 -54.16
CA THR A 216 -10.51 10.03 -54.87
C THR A 216 -11.70 10.87 -54.41
N SER A 217 -11.45 12.09 -53.92
CA SER A 217 -11.14 13.22 -54.80
C SER A 217 -10.83 14.48 -53.99
N ASP A 218 -9.59 14.95 -54.11
CA ASP A 218 -9.27 16.36 -53.94
C ASP A 218 -10.14 17.19 -54.89
N ARG A 219 -10.68 18.31 -54.38
CA ARG A 219 -10.81 19.57 -55.13
C ARG A 219 -11.13 20.70 -54.16
N TYR A 220 -10.09 21.47 -53.87
CA TYR A 220 -10.05 22.92 -53.75
C TYR A 220 -11.40 23.64 -53.83
N ASN A 221 -11.67 24.51 -52.85
CA ASN A 221 -12.02 25.88 -53.17
C ASN A 221 -11.58 26.86 -52.06
N ILE A 222 -10.71 27.76 -52.51
CA ILE A 222 -10.16 28.93 -51.84
C ILE A 222 -10.99 30.14 -52.33
N ILE A 223 -11.45 30.95 -51.38
CA ILE A 223 -11.70 32.41 -51.40
C ILE A 223 -12.68 32.98 -52.46
N LYS A 224 -13.79 33.56 -51.96
CA LYS A 224 -14.06 35.01 -52.04
C LYS A 224 -15.02 35.45 -50.94
#